data_AF-A0A260S5L9-F1
#
_entry.id   AF-A0A260S5L9-F1
#
_cell.length_a   1.000
_cell.length_b   1.000
_cell.length_c   1.000
_cell.angle_alpha   90.00
_cell.angle_beta   90.00
_cell.angle_gamma   90.00
#
_symmetry.space_group_name_H-M   'P 1'
#
loop_
_entity.id
_entity.type
_entity.pdbx_description
1 polymer ?
#
loop_
_entity_poly.entity_id
_entity_poly.type
_entity_poly.pdbx_seq_one_letter_code
_entity_poly.pdbx_strand_id
1 'polypeptide(L)'
;MSPDTDVIDLSSPLTLACGQILPNRVMKAALSEGLSTAEHGPDFRLETLYRQWGAGGYGLVVTGNVMIDRSHLGEPGNVVIEDDRDRDALARWAKATSDGGAPIWMQLNHPGRQANPIVTRTKPVAPSAVAPNIPGIPAPRALSENEIRDIIGRFATAAAVAETAGFDGVQIHGAHGYLVSQFLSPLSNRRDDAWGGDLDGRMRFVLEVVRAIRSAVSPSFAVGIKLNSADFQRGGFSEEESRITVEHLVRESIDLIEISGGSYESPAMMGTASTRDREAYFLEYARTVRDAAGTVPLAVTGGFRTRSVMNAAVQSGECDMVGLGRPTALAPAVANSLVDGTLDRVESPRVGLRVPSKSSAFKQINGALDLQWHTDQLQLIGAGRQPNSSRPAWKTAATMMQRNGWDAFRNRRGAARADTSAAVTKFRRERLIGKYLANPIVNGLTSLGVTTSLVTDLETVGRKTGLARRVPVSAAFDDSGAWLVSQHGTRSGWGANIADRPGIRIRVGNQWRSGTATFVPDDDVVARARSFSGNPLLGRIIGAGFRALQTDPISVRIEFDE
;
A
#
# COMPACT_ATOMS: atom_id res chain seq x y z
N MET A 1 -3.12 43.07 -37.04
CA MET A 1 -3.47 42.04 -36.05
C MET A 1 -3.26 40.71 -36.73
N SER A 2 -2.19 39.99 -36.36
CA SER A 2 -2.00 38.60 -36.76
C SER A 2 -3.18 37.77 -36.25
N PRO A 3 -3.60 36.69 -36.92
CA PRO A 3 -4.63 35.83 -36.38
C PRO A 3 -4.15 35.32 -35.02
N ASP A 4 -4.97 35.51 -33.98
CA ASP A 4 -4.78 34.88 -32.68
C ASP A 4 -4.57 33.38 -32.93
N THR A 5 -3.34 32.91 -32.81
CA THR A 5 -3.10 31.50 -32.55
C THR A 5 -3.71 31.23 -31.19
N ASP A 6 -4.90 30.62 -31.15
CA ASP A 6 -5.56 30.22 -29.91
C ASP A 6 -4.53 29.53 -29.02
N VAL A 7 -4.13 30.20 -27.95
CA VAL A 7 -3.15 29.68 -27.00
C VAL A 7 -3.82 28.53 -26.27
N ILE A 8 -3.41 27.29 -26.57
CA ILE A 8 -3.93 26.11 -25.88
C ILE A 8 -3.52 26.19 -24.41
N ASP A 9 -4.49 26.23 -23.51
CA ASP A 9 -4.30 26.32 -22.08
C ASP A 9 -5.22 25.35 -21.32
N LEU A 10 -5.27 25.43 -19.99
CA LEU A 10 -6.12 24.54 -19.20
C LEU A 10 -7.60 24.63 -19.53
N SER A 11 -8.10 25.78 -20.00
CA SER A 11 -9.51 25.99 -20.33
C SER A 11 -9.88 25.46 -21.73
N SER A 12 -8.89 25.18 -22.56
CA SER A 12 -9.09 24.74 -23.94
C SER A 12 -9.70 23.33 -23.99
N PRO A 13 -10.71 23.08 -24.84
CA PRO A 13 -11.27 21.74 -25.00
C PRO A 13 -10.29 20.76 -25.66
N LEU A 14 -10.54 19.46 -25.53
CA LEU A 14 -9.78 18.38 -26.15
C LEU A 14 -10.74 17.39 -26.83
N THR A 15 -10.62 17.24 -28.14
CA THR A 15 -11.38 16.24 -28.91
C THR A 15 -10.58 14.94 -28.99
N LEU A 16 -11.23 13.83 -28.66
CA LEU A 16 -10.67 12.47 -28.73
C LEU A 16 -11.02 11.80 -30.06
N ALA A 17 -10.27 10.76 -30.43
CA ALA A 17 -10.46 10.04 -31.70
C ALA A 17 -11.85 9.37 -31.81
N CYS A 18 -12.41 8.90 -30.69
CA CYS A 18 -13.78 8.39 -30.61
C CYS A 18 -14.88 9.46 -30.81
N GLY A 19 -14.52 10.74 -30.95
CA GLY A 19 -15.46 11.86 -31.15
C GLY A 19 -15.92 12.55 -29.86
N GLN A 20 -15.55 12.04 -28.69
CA GLN A 20 -15.83 12.68 -27.41
C GLN A 20 -15.05 14.00 -27.28
N ILE A 21 -15.69 15.02 -26.72
CA ILE A 21 -15.08 16.33 -26.45
C ILE A 21 -14.98 16.52 -24.94
N LEU A 22 -13.74 16.58 -24.44
CA LEU A 22 -13.46 16.97 -23.06
C LEU A 22 -13.49 18.50 -22.97
N PRO A 23 -14.27 19.11 -22.06
CA PRO A 23 -14.50 20.55 -22.07
C PRO A 23 -13.28 21.38 -21.67
N ASN A 24 -12.28 20.79 -21.01
CA ASN A 24 -11.04 21.43 -20.61
C ASN A 24 -9.92 20.41 -20.37
N ARG A 25 -8.70 20.86 -20.05
CA ARG A 25 -7.51 20.01 -19.90
C ARG A 25 -7.23 19.55 -18.46
N VAL A 26 -8.21 19.60 -17.56
CA VAL A 26 -8.05 19.16 -16.15
C VAL A 26 -8.80 17.86 -15.89
N MET A 27 -8.09 16.80 -15.55
CA MET A 27 -8.64 15.48 -15.23
C MET A 27 -8.64 15.23 -13.71
N LYS A 28 -9.76 14.77 -13.15
CA LYS A 28 -9.75 14.09 -11.85
C LYS A 28 -9.24 12.67 -12.08
N ALA A 29 -8.02 12.40 -11.60
CA ALA A 29 -7.42 11.09 -11.69
C ALA A 29 -8.07 10.10 -10.70
N ALA A 30 -7.95 8.80 -11.00
CA ALA A 30 -8.45 7.74 -10.13
C ALA A 30 -7.88 7.82 -8.70
N LEU A 31 -8.74 7.60 -7.71
CA LEU A 31 -8.42 7.56 -6.27
C LEU A 31 -9.11 6.34 -5.65
N SER A 32 -8.59 5.81 -4.54
CA SER A 32 -9.28 4.77 -3.77
C SER A 32 -10.39 5.38 -2.91
N GLU A 33 -11.66 5.16 -3.25
CA GLU A 33 -12.79 5.59 -2.40
C GLU A 33 -13.20 4.52 -1.38
N GLY A 34 -13.20 3.24 -1.78
CA GLY A 34 -13.65 2.13 -0.94
C GLY A 34 -15.11 2.27 -0.48
N LEU A 35 -16.00 2.62 -1.40
CA LEU A 35 -17.42 2.94 -1.15
C LEU A 35 -18.38 1.98 -1.86
N SER A 36 -18.06 0.69 -1.99
CA SER A 36 -19.04 -0.32 -2.44
C SER A 36 -20.02 -0.71 -1.34
N THR A 37 -21.12 -1.36 -1.74
CA THR A 37 -21.98 -2.14 -0.84
C THR A 37 -21.28 -3.41 -0.36
N ALA A 38 -21.92 -4.17 0.54
CA ALA A 38 -21.41 -5.46 1.01
C ALA A 38 -21.34 -6.51 -0.12
N GLU A 39 -22.21 -6.38 -1.11
CA GLU A 39 -22.30 -7.22 -2.31
C GLU A 39 -21.39 -6.73 -3.44
N HIS A 40 -20.55 -5.71 -3.18
CA HIS A 40 -19.64 -5.09 -4.13
C HIS A 40 -20.30 -4.28 -5.26
N GLY A 41 -21.56 -3.89 -5.10
CA GLY A 41 -22.24 -2.93 -6.00
C GLY A 41 -21.92 -1.46 -5.65
N PRO A 42 -22.30 -0.50 -6.50
CA PRO A 42 -22.17 0.92 -6.19
C PRO A 42 -23.09 1.34 -5.04
N ASP A 43 -22.55 2.06 -4.05
CA ASP A 43 -23.31 2.66 -2.94
C ASP A 43 -23.73 4.10 -3.28
N PHE A 44 -24.84 4.59 -2.72
CA PHE A 44 -25.32 5.98 -2.90
C PHE A 44 -24.25 7.04 -2.53
N ARG A 45 -23.29 6.69 -1.67
CA ARG A 45 -22.16 7.56 -1.32
C ARG A 45 -21.23 7.82 -2.50
N LEU A 46 -21.11 6.89 -3.46
CA LEU A 46 -20.41 7.15 -4.71
C LEU A 46 -21.15 8.20 -5.53
N GLU A 47 -22.48 8.10 -5.66
CA GLU A 47 -23.28 9.11 -6.38
C GLU A 47 -23.07 10.51 -5.77
N THR A 48 -23.08 10.60 -4.43
CA THR A 48 -22.86 11.86 -3.71
C THR A 48 -21.47 12.43 -3.95
N LEU A 49 -20.44 11.59 -3.86
CA LEU A 49 -19.06 11.99 -4.08
C LEU A 49 -18.81 12.44 -5.53
N TYR A 50 -19.29 11.67 -6.50
CA TYR A 50 -19.07 11.96 -7.91
C TYR A 50 -19.86 13.15 -8.39
N ARG A 51 -21.01 13.47 -7.77
CA ARG A 51 -21.70 14.74 -8.01
C ARG A 51 -20.86 15.97 -7.65
N GLN A 52 -20.04 15.88 -6.60
CA GLN A 52 -19.12 16.98 -6.23
C GLN A 52 -18.01 17.17 -7.27
N TRP A 53 -17.48 16.08 -7.83
CA TRP A 53 -16.50 16.18 -8.91
C TRP A 53 -17.16 16.57 -10.24
N GLY A 54 -18.37 16.10 -10.53
CA GLY A 54 -19.15 16.49 -11.71
C GLY A 54 -19.34 17.99 -11.78
N ALA A 55 -19.81 18.61 -10.69
CA ALA A 55 -19.95 20.06 -10.59
C ALA A 55 -18.61 20.82 -10.41
N GLY A 56 -17.49 20.10 -10.37
CA GLY A 56 -16.19 20.63 -9.99
C GLY A 56 -15.37 21.24 -11.12
N GLY A 57 -15.87 21.21 -12.36
CA GLY A 57 -15.25 21.84 -13.52
C GLY A 57 -14.18 21.01 -14.22
N TYR A 58 -14.16 19.68 -14.06
CA TYR A 58 -13.17 18.83 -14.72
C TYR A 58 -13.54 18.57 -16.18
N GLY A 59 -12.51 18.47 -17.02
CA GLY A 59 -12.62 17.96 -18.38
C GLY A 59 -12.87 16.46 -18.46
N LEU A 60 -12.44 15.71 -17.44
CA LEU A 60 -12.66 14.27 -17.33
C LEU A 60 -12.63 13.85 -15.86
N VAL A 61 -13.58 13.00 -15.47
CA VAL A 61 -13.63 12.36 -14.15
C VAL A 61 -13.34 10.87 -14.31
N VAL A 62 -12.23 10.38 -13.78
CA VAL A 62 -11.92 8.94 -13.77
C VAL A 62 -12.31 8.33 -12.43
N THR A 63 -13.02 7.20 -12.45
CA THR A 63 -13.41 6.52 -11.22
C THR A 63 -12.20 5.96 -10.46
N GLY A 64 -12.38 5.61 -9.19
CA GLY A 64 -11.49 4.65 -8.55
C GLY A 64 -11.59 3.27 -9.17
N ASN A 65 -10.79 2.36 -8.62
CA ASN A 65 -10.67 0.99 -9.08
C ASN A 65 -11.99 0.22 -9.02
N VAL A 66 -12.48 -0.19 -10.19
CA VAL A 66 -13.57 -1.18 -10.35
C VAL A 66 -12.95 -2.51 -10.73
N MET A 67 -13.22 -3.54 -9.93
CA MET A 67 -12.68 -4.88 -10.10
C MET A 67 -13.52 -5.65 -11.13
N ILE A 68 -12.86 -6.42 -11.98
CA ILE A 68 -13.53 -7.28 -12.99
C ILE A 68 -13.83 -8.70 -12.48
N ASP A 69 -13.47 -9.00 -11.24
CA ASP A 69 -13.59 -10.34 -10.64
C ASP A 69 -13.77 -10.22 -9.12
N ARG A 70 -14.91 -10.68 -8.60
CA ARG A 70 -15.22 -10.62 -7.14
C ARG A 70 -14.26 -11.47 -6.31
N SER A 71 -13.65 -12.47 -6.92
CA SER A 71 -12.69 -13.35 -6.27
C SER A 71 -11.33 -12.67 -6.08
N HIS A 72 -11.10 -11.50 -6.68
CA HIS A 72 -9.85 -10.75 -6.58
C HIS A 72 -10.11 -9.26 -6.32
N LEU A 73 -10.01 -8.85 -5.05
CA LEU A 73 -10.18 -7.45 -4.64
C LEU A 73 -8.84 -6.82 -4.26
N GLY A 74 -8.64 -5.57 -4.69
CA GLY A 74 -7.49 -4.76 -4.29
C GLY A 74 -7.62 -4.25 -2.86
N GLU A 75 -8.81 -3.78 -2.49
CA GLU A 75 -9.13 -3.24 -1.18
C GLU A 75 -10.58 -3.56 -0.77
N PRO A 76 -10.87 -3.57 0.56
CA PRO A 76 -12.24 -3.56 1.02
C PRO A 76 -12.98 -2.33 0.46
N GLY A 77 -14.18 -2.56 -0.07
CA GLY A 77 -15.02 -1.50 -0.63
C GLY A 77 -14.82 -1.23 -2.12
N ASN A 78 -14.06 -2.05 -2.85
CA ASN A 78 -14.06 -1.97 -4.31
C ASN A 78 -15.41 -2.42 -4.88
N VAL A 79 -15.89 -1.67 -5.86
CA VAL A 79 -17.00 -2.08 -6.71
C VAL A 79 -16.51 -3.18 -7.66
N VAL A 80 -17.35 -4.17 -7.95
CA VAL A 80 -17.08 -5.28 -8.86
C VAL A 80 -18.12 -5.33 -9.97
N ILE A 81 -17.66 -5.48 -11.21
CA ILE A 81 -18.54 -5.72 -12.37
C ILE A 81 -18.16 -7.05 -13.03
N GLU A 82 -19.12 -7.97 -13.06
CA GLU A 82 -19.01 -9.27 -13.75
C GLU A 82 -20.21 -9.54 -14.67
N ASP A 83 -21.31 -8.81 -14.44
CA ASP A 83 -22.60 -8.91 -15.09
C ASP A 83 -23.37 -7.59 -14.88
N ASP A 84 -24.61 -7.51 -15.37
CA ASP A 84 -25.46 -6.31 -15.34
C ASP A 84 -26.35 -6.22 -14.08
N ARG A 85 -26.12 -7.02 -13.03
CA ARG A 85 -26.99 -7.07 -11.84
C ARG A 85 -27.16 -5.73 -11.12
N ASP A 86 -26.14 -4.87 -11.19
CA ASP A 86 -26.08 -3.57 -10.51
C ASP A 86 -26.40 -2.39 -11.46
N ARG A 87 -26.99 -2.66 -12.64
CA ARG A 87 -27.21 -1.69 -13.72
C ARG A 87 -27.82 -0.38 -13.26
N ASP A 88 -28.87 -0.42 -12.44
CA ASP A 88 -29.54 0.81 -11.98
C ASP A 88 -28.63 1.68 -11.09
N ALA A 89 -27.83 1.04 -10.23
CA ALA A 89 -26.87 1.74 -9.37
C ALA A 89 -25.70 2.30 -10.18
N LEU A 90 -25.22 1.54 -11.17
CA LEU A 90 -24.20 2.00 -12.12
C LEU A 90 -24.70 3.19 -12.94
N ALA A 91 -25.95 3.17 -13.40
CA ALA A 91 -26.54 4.26 -14.16
C ALA A 91 -26.68 5.54 -13.34
N ARG A 92 -27.08 5.44 -12.06
CA ARG A 92 -27.08 6.61 -11.16
C ARG A 92 -25.68 7.15 -10.91
N TRP A 93 -24.68 6.27 -10.81
CA TRP A 93 -23.30 6.69 -10.64
C TRP A 93 -22.77 7.40 -11.89
N ALA A 94 -23.00 6.86 -13.09
CA ALA A 94 -22.65 7.51 -14.35
C ALA A 94 -23.33 8.89 -14.49
N LYS A 95 -24.63 8.97 -14.17
CA LYS A 95 -25.40 10.22 -14.23
C LYS A 95 -24.90 11.30 -13.25
N ALA A 96 -24.17 10.91 -12.20
CA ALA A 96 -23.76 11.82 -11.14
C ALA A 96 -22.85 12.96 -11.64
N THR A 97 -22.11 12.78 -12.74
CA THR A 97 -21.28 13.84 -13.32
C THR A 97 -21.97 14.63 -14.42
N SER A 98 -23.01 14.08 -15.06
CA SER A 98 -23.60 14.64 -16.27
C SER A 98 -24.18 16.03 -16.07
N ASP A 99 -24.76 16.34 -14.90
CA ASP A 99 -25.33 17.68 -14.63
C ASP A 99 -24.26 18.78 -14.57
N GLY A 100 -23.01 18.41 -14.28
CA GLY A 100 -21.86 19.33 -14.30
C GLY A 100 -21.10 19.33 -15.62
N GLY A 101 -21.53 18.54 -16.62
CA GLY A 101 -20.95 18.52 -17.97
C GLY A 101 -19.61 17.80 -18.10
N ALA A 102 -19.13 17.11 -17.07
CA ALA A 102 -17.88 16.36 -17.11
C ALA A 102 -18.12 14.90 -17.53
N PRO A 103 -17.47 14.42 -18.62
CA PRO A 103 -17.44 13.00 -18.95
C PRO A 103 -16.88 12.17 -17.80
N ILE A 104 -17.42 10.96 -17.60
CA ILE A 104 -16.97 10.01 -16.58
C ILE A 104 -16.47 8.70 -17.19
N TRP A 105 -15.23 8.34 -16.88
CA TRP A 105 -14.64 7.07 -17.29
C TRP A 105 -14.46 6.13 -16.11
N MET A 106 -14.83 4.87 -16.29
CA MET A 106 -14.64 3.84 -15.27
C MET A 106 -13.25 3.22 -15.36
N GLN A 107 -12.48 3.24 -14.27
CA GLN A 107 -11.19 2.57 -14.23
C GLN A 107 -11.35 1.07 -13.92
N LEU A 108 -11.14 0.24 -14.92
CA LEU A 108 -11.20 -1.22 -14.80
C LEU A 108 -9.85 -1.79 -14.34
N ASN A 109 -9.90 -2.72 -13.39
CA ASN A 109 -8.70 -3.28 -12.79
C ASN A 109 -8.86 -4.76 -12.41
N HIS A 110 -7.74 -5.47 -12.40
CA HIS A 110 -7.57 -6.74 -11.72
C HIS A 110 -6.32 -6.68 -10.84
N PRO A 111 -6.39 -6.99 -9.54
CA PRO A 111 -5.32 -6.66 -8.60
C PRO A 111 -4.10 -7.59 -8.73
N GLY A 112 -4.27 -8.76 -9.33
CA GLY A 112 -3.20 -9.74 -9.55
C GLY A 112 -2.53 -10.14 -8.24
N ARG A 113 -1.19 -10.16 -8.20
CA ARG A 113 -0.42 -10.49 -6.98
C ARG A 113 -0.62 -9.54 -5.79
N GLN A 114 -1.25 -8.38 -6.02
CA GLN A 114 -1.59 -7.41 -4.98
C GLN A 114 -3.00 -7.62 -4.40
N ALA A 115 -3.76 -8.63 -4.87
CA ALA A 115 -5.05 -8.97 -4.32
C ALA A 115 -4.93 -9.23 -2.81
N ASN A 116 -5.87 -8.73 -2.02
CA ASN A 116 -5.82 -8.90 -0.58
C ASN A 116 -6.44 -10.27 -0.18
N PRO A 117 -5.62 -11.28 0.16
CA PRO A 117 -6.12 -12.63 0.43
C PRO A 117 -6.99 -12.70 1.70
N ILE A 118 -6.90 -11.69 2.58
CA ILE A 118 -7.69 -11.61 3.80
C ILE A 118 -9.14 -11.22 3.46
N VAL A 119 -9.35 -10.44 2.39
CA VAL A 119 -10.67 -9.96 1.98
C VAL A 119 -11.40 -11.04 1.19
N THR A 120 -10.76 -11.64 0.18
CA THR A 120 -11.43 -12.57 -0.74
C THR A 120 -11.32 -14.04 -0.35
N ARG A 121 -10.45 -14.39 0.62
CA ARG A 121 -10.10 -15.78 0.99
C ARG A 121 -9.61 -16.64 -0.18
N THR A 122 -9.32 -16.04 -1.33
CA THR A 122 -8.73 -16.68 -2.49
C THR A 122 -7.23 -16.45 -2.52
N LYS A 123 -6.50 -17.37 -3.16
CA LYS A 123 -5.07 -17.17 -3.39
C LYS A 123 -4.90 -16.20 -4.57
N PRO A 124 -4.17 -15.08 -4.41
CA PRO A 124 -3.91 -14.14 -5.49
C PRO A 124 -3.30 -14.83 -6.70
N VAL A 125 -3.62 -14.33 -7.90
CA VAL A 125 -3.12 -14.83 -9.18
C VAL A 125 -2.21 -13.82 -9.85
N ALA A 126 -1.29 -14.27 -10.70
CA ALA A 126 -0.33 -13.41 -11.39
C ALA A 126 0.21 -14.12 -12.65
N PRO A 127 0.98 -13.44 -13.52
CA PRO A 127 1.62 -14.08 -14.66
C PRO A 127 2.57 -15.21 -14.24
N SER A 128 3.25 -15.05 -13.10
CA SER A 128 4.15 -16.04 -12.53
C SER A 128 4.05 -16.10 -11.00
N ALA A 129 4.49 -17.20 -10.39
CA ALA A 129 4.47 -17.41 -8.94
C ALA A 129 5.60 -16.65 -8.22
N VAL A 130 5.72 -15.35 -8.48
CA VAL A 130 6.72 -14.44 -7.89
C VAL A 130 6.08 -13.62 -6.78
N ALA A 131 6.50 -13.86 -5.54
CA ALA A 131 6.00 -13.11 -4.39
C ALA A 131 6.34 -11.61 -4.50
N PRO A 132 5.44 -10.72 -4.05
CA PRO A 132 5.79 -9.33 -3.91
C PRO A 132 6.97 -9.13 -2.96
N ASN A 133 7.78 -8.09 -3.15
CA ASN A 133 8.85 -7.69 -2.25
C ASN A 133 8.31 -6.99 -0.99
N ILE A 134 7.28 -7.57 -0.38
CA ILE A 134 6.60 -7.11 0.83
C ILE A 134 6.65 -8.25 1.85
N PRO A 135 7.32 -8.07 3.00
CA PRO A 135 7.48 -9.14 3.99
C PRO A 135 6.14 -9.72 4.45
N GLY A 136 6.01 -11.05 4.36
CA GLY A 136 4.84 -11.78 4.86
C GLY A 136 3.71 -11.99 3.84
N ILE A 137 3.82 -11.45 2.64
CA ILE A 137 2.88 -11.73 1.54
C ILE A 137 3.33 -13.01 0.81
N PRO A 138 2.49 -14.06 0.72
CA PRO A 138 2.86 -15.30 0.04
C PRO A 138 2.92 -15.10 -1.48
N ALA A 139 3.64 -16.00 -2.17
CA ALA A 139 3.65 -16.02 -3.62
C ALA A 139 2.24 -16.26 -4.19
N PRO A 140 1.85 -15.55 -5.26
CA PRO A 140 0.60 -15.79 -5.97
C PRO A 140 0.65 -17.15 -6.68
N ARG A 141 -0.48 -17.58 -7.22
CA ARG A 141 -0.55 -18.68 -8.19
C ARG A 141 -0.30 -18.13 -9.60
N ALA A 142 0.47 -18.85 -10.40
CA ALA A 142 0.62 -18.53 -11.82
C ALA A 142 -0.69 -18.84 -12.57
N LEU A 143 -1.11 -17.93 -13.44
CA LEU A 143 -2.26 -18.11 -14.32
C LEU A 143 -1.97 -19.15 -15.41
N SER A 144 -2.95 -19.97 -15.74
CA SER A 144 -2.96 -20.77 -16.98
C SER A 144 -3.42 -19.92 -18.16
N GLU A 145 -3.16 -20.36 -19.39
CA GLU A 145 -3.62 -19.64 -20.60
C GLU A 145 -5.14 -19.43 -20.62
N ASN A 146 -5.93 -20.45 -20.25
CA ASN A 146 -7.38 -20.34 -20.22
C ASN A 146 -7.86 -19.25 -19.23
N GLU A 147 -7.19 -19.12 -18.09
CA GLU A 147 -7.51 -18.08 -17.11
C GLU A 147 -7.08 -16.69 -17.59
N ILE A 148 -5.98 -16.59 -18.35
CA ILE A 148 -5.58 -15.32 -18.99
C ILE A 148 -6.67 -14.87 -19.96
N ARG A 149 -7.19 -15.78 -20.79
CA ARG A 149 -8.28 -15.51 -21.74
C ARG A 149 -9.59 -15.16 -21.04
N ASP A 150 -9.93 -15.86 -19.96
CA ASP A 150 -11.09 -15.54 -19.12
C ASP A 150 -11.01 -14.11 -18.54
N ILE A 151 -9.85 -13.73 -17.99
CA ILE A 151 -9.61 -12.38 -17.46
C ILE A 151 -9.75 -11.32 -18.56
N ILE A 152 -9.23 -11.57 -19.77
CA ILE A 152 -9.40 -10.67 -20.93
C ILE A 152 -10.90 -10.50 -21.24
N GLY A 153 -11.66 -11.60 -21.27
CA GLY A 153 -13.12 -11.56 -21.47
C GLY A 153 -13.85 -10.76 -20.39
N ARG A 154 -13.43 -10.87 -19.12
CA ARG A 154 -14.02 -10.09 -18.01
C ARG A 154 -13.78 -8.59 -18.13
N PHE A 155 -12.62 -8.16 -18.63
CA PHE A 155 -12.40 -6.74 -18.96
C PHE A 155 -13.40 -6.25 -20.01
N ALA A 156 -13.62 -7.04 -21.07
CA ALA A 156 -14.59 -6.71 -22.12
C ALA A 156 -16.03 -6.66 -21.58
N THR A 157 -16.44 -7.66 -20.79
CA THR A 157 -17.76 -7.69 -20.14
C THR A 157 -17.97 -6.47 -19.25
N ALA A 158 -17.00 -6.12 -18.41
CA ALA A 158 -17.12 -4.96 -17.53
C ALA A 158 -17.21 -3.63 -18.30
N ALA A 159 -16.49 -3.50 -19.43
CA ALA A 159 -16.58 -2.33 -20.30
C ALA A 159 -17.95 -2.21 -20.98
N ALA A 160 -18.50 -3.31 -21.49
CA ALA A 160 -19.85 -3.33 -22.09
C ALA A 160 -20.94 -2.98 -21.05
N VAL A 161 -20.81 -3.47 -19.81
CA VAL A 161 -21.72 -3.10 -18.71
C VAL A 161 -21.56 -1.61 -18.35
N ALA A 162 -20.34 -1.07 -18.34
CA ALA A 162 -20.12 0.35 -18.11
C ALA A 162 -20.76 1.23 -19.20
N GLU A 163 -20.62 0.86 -20.48
CA GLU A 163 -21.26 1.56 -21.59
C GLU A 163 -22.79 1.52 -21.49
N THR A 164 -23.38 0.34 -21.28
CA THR A 164 -24.83 0.19 -21.17
C THR A 164 -25.44 0.85 -19.93
N ALA A 165 -24.63 1.09 -18.89
CA ALA A 165 -24.99 1.89 -17.73
C ALA A 165 -24.87 3.40 -17.99
N GLY A 166 -24.25 3.84 -19.08
CA GLY A 166 -24.16 5.24 -19.47
C GLY A 166 -22.90 5.97 -19.01
N PHE A 167 -21.82 5.24 -18.70
CA PHE A 167 -20.49 5.86 -18.60
C PHE A 167 -20.05 6.37 -19.99
N ASP A 168 -19.15 7.34 -20.03
CA ASP A 168 -18.65 7.92 -21.29
C ASP A 168 -17.42 7.18 -21.83
N GLY A 169 -16.84 6.29 -21.02
CA GLY A 169 -15.68 5.50 -21.39
C GLY A 169 -15.15 4.61 -20.26
N VAL A 170 -14.06 3.90 -20.54
CA VAL A 170 -13.28 3.15 -19.56
C VAL A 170 -11.80 3.50 -19.62
N GLN A 171 -11.12 3.34 -18.48
CA GLN A 171 -9.67 3.40 -18.38
C GLN A 171 -9.12 2.05 -17.89
N ILE A 172 -8.26 1.40 -18.66
CA ILE A 172 -7.57 0.19 -18.24
C ILE A 172 -6.46 0.57 -17.24
N HIS A 173 -6.42 -0.09 -16.07
CA HIS A 173 -5.33 0.14 -15.12
C HIS A 173 -4.08 -0.71 -15.45
N GLY A 174 -3.22 -0.17 -16.31
CA GLY A 174 -1.92 -0.72 -16.74
C GLY A 174 -0.70 -0.32 -15.90
N ALA A 175 -0.89 0.05 -14.63
CA ALA A 175 0.12 0.73 -13.81
C ALA A 175 0.12 0.23 -12.35
N HIS A 176 1.02 0.77 -11.53
CA HIS A 176 1.06 0.55 -10.07
C HIS A 176 1.21 -0.91 -9.60
N GLY A 177 1.73 -1.78 -10.46
CA GLY A 177 1.97 -3.19 -10.13
C GLY A 177 0.70 -4.04 -10.07
N TYR A 178 -0.44 -3.59 -10.62
CA TYR A 178 -1.62 -4.43 -10.84
C TYR A 178 -1.46 -5.38 -12.03
N LEU A 179 -2.42 -6.26 -12.29
CA LEU A 179 -2.22 -7.43 -13.17
C LEU A 179 -1.69 -7.06 -14.56
N VAL A 180 -2.24 -6.03 -15.21
CA VAL A 180 -1.77 -5.58 -16.53
C VAL A 180 -0.30 -5.15 -16.46
N SER A 181 0.07 -4.33 -15.47
CA SER A 181 1.47 -3.95 -15.21
C SER A 181 2.36 -5.15 -14.85
N GLN A 182 1.81 -6.17 -14.16
CA GLN A 182 2.54 -7.38 -13.82
C GLN A 182 2.93 -8.19 -15.06
N PHE A 183 2.08 -8.21 -16.10
CA PHE A 183 2.41 -8.86 -17.37
C PHE A 183 3.54 -8.13 -18.12
N LEU A 184 3.54 -6.80 -18.11
CA LEU A 184 4.56 -5.97 -18.76
C LEU A 184 5.95 -6.10 -18.10
N SER A 185 5.99 -6.22 -16.77
CA SER A 185 7.24 -6.23 -16.02
C SER A 185 7.95 -7.60 -16.03
N PRO A 186 9.22 -7.69 -16.46
CA PRO A 186 10.00 -8.93 -16.39
C PRO A 186 10.30 -9.39 -14.95
N LEU A 187 10.10 -8.53 -13.94
CA LEU A 187 10.27 -8.91 -12.54
C LEU A 187 9.11 -9.79 -12.03
N SER A 188 7.89 -9.56 -12.53
CA SER A 188 6.69 -10.31 -12.15
C SER A 188 6.24 -11.33 -13.20
N ASN A 189 6.61 -11.14 -14.47
CA ASN A 189 6.32 -12.06 -15.56
C ASN A 189 7.60 -12.79 -16.00
N ARG A 190 7.72 -14.05 -15.56
CA ARG A 190 8.80 -14.98 -15.87
C ARG A 190 8.31 -16.17 -16.70
N ARG A 191 7.22 -15.98 -17.44
CA ARG A 191 6.68 -17.01 -18.33
C ARG A 191 7.61 -17.21 -19.53
N ASP A 192 7.58 -18.42 -20.06
CA ASP A 192 8.29 -18.89 -21.24
C ASP A 192 7.32 -19.26 -22.39
N ASP A 193 6.05 -18.88 -22.26
CA ASP A 193 5.01 -19.05 -23.27
C ASP A 193 4.69 -17.73 -23.99
N ALA A 194 3.65 -17.74 -24.83
CA ALA A 194 3.25 -16.58 -25.64
C ALA A 194 2.83 -15.33 -24.85
N TRP A 195 2.69 -15.43 -23.52
CA TRP A 195 2.31 -14.35 -22.61
C TRP A 195 3.48 -13.81 -21.78
N GLY A 196 4.72 -14.21 -22.07
CA GLY A 196 5.92 -13.69 -21.43
C GLY A 196 7.16 -13.83 -22.30
N GLY A 197 8.34 -13.92 -21.68
CA GLY A 197 9.61 -13.88 -22.39
C GLY A 197 9.99 -12.45 -22.78
N ASP A 198 10.07 -12.18 -24.08
CA ASP A 198 10.41 -10.86 -24.63
C ASP A 198 9.29 -9.82 -24.43
N LEU A 199 9.54 -8.59 -24.89
CA LEU A 199 8.56 -7.52 -24.74
C LEU A 199 7.25 -7.84 -25.48
N ASP A 200 7.30 -8.45 -26.66
CA ASP A 200 6.12 -8.78 -27.46
C ASP A 200 5.19 -9.76 -26.72
N GLY A 201 5.74 -10.82 -26.14
CA GLY A 201 4.97 -11.76 -25.31
C GLY A 201 4.39 -11.09 -24.06
N ARG A 202 5.13 -10.18 -23.43
CA ARG A 202 4.68 -9.43 -22.24
C ARG A 202 3.61 -8.37 -22.56
N MET A 203 3.70 -7.70 -23.71
CA MET A 203 2.72 -6.73 -24.20
C MET A 203 1.42 -7.40 -24.66
N ARG A 204 1.47 -8.68 -25.08
CA ARG A 204 0.30 -9.39 -25.60
C ARG A 204 -0.93 -9.26 -24.71
N PHE A 205 -0.78 -9.41 -23.39
CA PHE A 205 -1.90 -9.30 -22.46
C PHE A 205 -2.62 -7.95 -22.55
N VAL A 206 -1.89 -6.82 -22.52
CA VAL A 206 -2.52 -5.50 -22.57
C VAL A 206 -3.15 -5.23 -23.93
N LEU A 207 -2.51 -5.64 -25.03
CA LEU A 207 -3.06 -5.47 -26.38
C LEU A 207 -4.34 -6.27 -26.57
N GLU A 208 -4.38 -7.52 -26.11
CA GLU A 208 -5.58 -8.36 -26.17
C GLU A 208 -6.71 -7.82 -25.28
N VAL A 209 -6.41 -7.22 -24.12
CA VAL A 209 -7.42 -6.52 -23.30
C VAL A 209 -8.03 -5.34 -24.06
N VAL A 210 -7.21 -4.50 -24.70
CA VAL A 210 -7.70 -3.36 -25.49
C VAL A 210 -8.57 -3.84 -26.65
N ARG A 211 -8.12 -4.84 -27.41
CA ARG A 211 -8.87 -5.43 -28.53
C ARG A 211 -10.20 -6.03 -28.10
N ALA A 212 -10.21 -6.75 -26.97
CA ALA A 212 -11.43 -7.35 -26.43
C ALA A 212 -12.44 -6.30 -25.99
N ILE A 213 -11.98 -5.23 -25.30
CA ILE A 213 -12.84 -4.10 -24.94
C ILE A 213 -13.38 -3.42 -26.21
N ARG A 214 -12.51 -3.09 -27.17
CA ARG A 214 -12.91 -2.44 -28.43
C ARG A 214 -13.91 -3.26 -29.24
N SER A 215 -13.85 -4.58 -29.17
CA SER A 215 -14.82 -5.47 -29.82
C SER A 215 -16.17 -5.52 -29.12
N ALA A 216 -16.23 -5.14 -27.83
CA ALA A 216 -17.42 -5.24 -26.99
C ALA A 216 -18.18 -3.92 -26.80
N VAL A 217 -17.57 -2.79 -27.18
CA VAL A 217 -18.14 -1.44 -26.99
C VAL A 217 -18.31 -0.69 -28.30
N SER A 218 -19.14 0.36 -28.32
CA SER A 218 -19.31 1.17 -29.53
C SER A 218 -18.04 1.97 -29.87
N PRO A 219 -17.81 2.33 -31.16
CA PRO A 219 -16.68 3.17 -31.55
C PRO A 219 -16.66 4.56 -30.90
N SER A 220 -17.82 5.07 -30.47
CA SER A 220 -17.96 6.35 -29.76
C SER A 220 -17.67 6.28 -28.26
N PHE A 221 -17.60 5.07 -27.70
CA PHE A 221 -17.27 4.87 -26.29
C PHE A 221 -15.75 4.95 -26.09
N ALA A 222 -15.32 5.79 -25.15
CA ALA A 222 -13.91 6.06 -25.00
C ALA A 222 -13.15 4.92 -24.31
N VAL A 223 -11.97 4.58 -24.81
CA VAL A 223 -11.08 3.59 -24.19
C VAL A 223 -9.70 4.19 -23.98
N GLY A 224 -9.36 4.42 -22.72
CA GLY A 224 -8.05 4.89 -22.30
C GLY A 224 -7.27 3.85 -21.51
N ILE A 225 -6.01 4.16 -21.23
CA ILE A 225 -5.14 3.34 -20.37
C ILE A 225 -4.28 4.21 -19.48
N LYS A 226 -4.11 3.81 -18.22
CA LYS A 226 -3.08 4.37 -17.33
C LYS A 226 -1.85 3.46 -17.34
N LEU A 227 -0.71 3.96 -17.79
CA LEU A 227 0.53 3.19 -17.95
C LEU A 227 1.64 3.73 -17.03
N ASN A 228 2.49 2.83 -16.54
CA ASN A 228 3.71 3.22 -15.84
C ASN A 228 4.75 3.76 -16.84
N SER A 229 5.40 4.89 -16.51
CA SER A 229 6.61 5.35 -17.22
C SER A 229 7.75 4.33 -17.05
N ALA A 230 7.92 3.83 -15.84
CA ALA A 230 8.85 2.75 -15.48
C ALA A 230 8.46 2.12 -14.13
N ASP A 231 9.06 0.97 -13.80
CA ASP A 231 8.91 0.32 -12.49
C ASP A 231 9.82 0.91 -11.40
N PHE A 232 10.84 1.69 -11.76
CA PHE A 232 11.88 2.22 -10.85
C PHE A 232 12.56 1.13 -10.02
N GLN A 233 12.71 -0.05 -10.61
CA GLN A 233 13.39 -1.20 -10.05
C GLN A 233 14.41 -1.69 -11.07
N ARG A 234 15.61 -2.05 -10.60
CA ARG A 234 16.65 -2.58 -11.49
C ARG A 234 16.14 -3.87 -12.16
N GLY A 235 16.11 -3.87 -13.48
CA GLY A 235 15.62 -4.99 -14.29
C GLY A 235 14.09 -5.12 -14.35
N GLY A 236 13.34 -4.07 -14.00
CA GLY A 236 11.89 -3.98 -14.23
C GLY A 236 11.54 -3.35 -15.57
N PHE A 237 10.25 -3.05 -15.75
CA PHE A 237 9.74 -2.38 -16.96
C PHE A 237 10.42 -1.01 -17.12
N SER A 238 11.09 -0.83 -18.25
CA SER A 238 11.90 0.36 -18.54
C SER A 238 11.13 1.42 -19.32
N GLU A 239 11.64 2.66 -19.34
CA GLU A 239 11.08 3.76 -20.13
C GLU A 239 11.06 3.44 -21.63
N GLU A 240 12.09 2.75 -22.12
CA GLU A 240 12.17 2.32 -23.52
C GLU A 240 11.11 1.26 -23.86
N GLU A 241 10.93 0.27 -22.99
CA GLU A 241 9.86 -0.73 -23.15
C GLU A 241 8.46 -0.07 -23.05
N SER A 242 8.31 0.95 -22.22
CA SER A 242 7.08 1.73 -22.10
C SER A 242 6.79 2.53 -23.37
N ARG A 243 7.81 3.15 -23.97
CA ARG A 243 7.72 3.84 -25.27
C ARG A 243 7.26 2.89 -26.37
N ILE A 244 7.88 1.71 -26.50
CA ILE A 244 7.47 0.69 -27.48
C ILE A 244 6.04 0.21 -27.19
N THR A 245 5.68 0.02 -25.91
CA THR A 245 4.31 -0.35 -25.54
C THR A 245 3.30 0.72 -25.99
N VAL A 246 3.62 2.00 -25.86
CA VAL A 246 2.78 3.10 -26.36
C VAL A 246 2.63 3.07 -27.89
N GLU A 247 3.71 2.83 -28.64
CA GLU A 247 3.66 2.71 -30.10
C GLU A 247 2.69 1.60 -30.56
N HIS A 248 2.65 0.49 -29.82
CA HIS A 248 1.71 -0.59 -30.10
C HIS A 248 0.28 -0.24 -29.68
N LEU A 249 0.08 0.36 -28.51
CA LEU A 249 -1.24 0.77 -28.02
C LEU A 249 -1.94 1.80 -28.93
N VAL A 250 -1.18 2.74 -29.50
CA VAL A 250 -1.68 3.71 -30.48
C VAL A 250 -2.34 3.02 -31.69
N ARG A 251 -1.80 1.87 -32.10
CA ARG A 251 -2.34 1.09 -33.24
C ARG A 251 -3.62 0.32 -32.89
N GLU A 252 -3.94 0.19 -31.60
CA GLU A 252 -5.15 -0.49 -31.10
C GLU A 252 -6.30 0.51 -30.82
N SER A 253 -6.24 1.70 -31.40
CA SER A 253 -7.24 2.75 -31.26
C SER A 253 -7.49 3.14 -29.80
N ILE A 254 -6.46 3.42 -29.00
CA ILE A 254 -6.62 4.05 -27.68
C ILE A 254 -6.97 5.54 -27.84
N ASP A 255 -7.90 6.04 -27.03
CA ASP A 255 -8.34 7.45 -27.08
C ASP A 255 -7.51 8.39 -26.21
N LEU A 256 -6.89 7.88 -25.14
CA LEU A 256 -6.08 8.67 -24.22
C LEU A 256 -5.14 7.77 -23.42
N ILE A 257 -3.88 8.17 -23.29
CA ILE A 257 -2.89 7.49 -22.45
C ILE A 257 -2.57 8.38 -21.26
N GLU A 258 -2.85 7.88 -20.06
CA GLU A 258 -2.42 8.52 -18.82
C GLU A 258 -1.06 7.97 -18.37
N ILE A 259 -0.07 8.85 -18.29
CA ILE A 259 1.25 8.55 -17.74
C ILE A 259 1.22 8.72 -16.21
N SER A 260 1.61 7.65 -15.53
CA SER A 260 1.92 7.63 -14.10
C SER A 260 3.19 6.82 -13.86
N GLY A 261 3.53 6.45 -12.62
CA GLY A 261 4.70 5.61 -12.39
C GLY A 261 4.85 5.01 -11.00
N GLY A 262 5.66 3.96 -10.93
CA GLY A 262 5.94 3.21 -9.70
C GLY A 262 5.03 2.00 -9.49
N SER A 263 5.27 1.30 -8.39
CA SER A 263 4.47 0.15 -7.92
C SER A 263 4.35 0.21 -6.40
N TYR A 264 3.52 -0.61 -5.75
CA TYR A 264 3.51 -0.66 -4.26
C TYR A 264 4.87 -1.05 -3.65
N GLU A 265 5.74 -1.71 -4.44
CA GLU A 265 7.08 -2.14 -4.05
C GLU A 265 8.14 -1.05 -4.24
N SER A 266 7.96 -0.19 -5.24
CA SER A 266 8.75 1.02 -5.47
C SER A 266 7.82 2.18 -5.83
N PRO A 267 7.08 2.73 -4.85
CA PRO A 267 6.07 3.73 -5.16
C PRO A 267 6.75 5.06 -5.46
N ALA A 268 7.08 5.30 -6.73
CA ALA A 268 7.52 6.61 -7.20
C ALA A 268 6.50 7.70 -6.80
N MET A 269 5.21 7.36 -6.77
CA MET A 269 4.12 8.20 -6.24
C MET A 269 4.25 8.56 -4.75
N MET A 270 4.90 7.71 -3.94
CA MET A 270 5.13 7.88 -2.49
C MET A 270 6.59 8.24 -2.16
N GLY A 271 7.42 8.53 -3.16
CA GLY A 271 8.83 8.87 -2.98
C GLY A 271 9.07 10.15 -2.17
N THR A 272 10.30 10.29 -1.66
CA THR A 272 10.76 11.46 -0.88
C THR A 272 11.01 12.70 -1.73
N ALA A 273 10.91 12.59 -3.06
CA ALA A 273 11.09 13.68 -3.99
C ALA A 273 10.12 14.84 -3.70
N SER A 274 10.58 16.07 -3.95
CA SER A 274 9.69 17.22 -3.85
C SER A 274 8.57 17.09 -4.89
N THR A 275 7.48 17.82 -4.71
CA THR A 275 6.40 17.78 -5.69
C THR A 275 6.85 18.28 -7.06
N ARG A 276 7.75 19.26 -7.09
CA ARG A 276 8.37 19.78 -8.33
C ARG A 276 9.21 18.72 -9.05
N ASP A 277 10.02 17.96 -8.33
CA ASP A 277 10.88 16.93 -8.94
C ASP A 277 10.04 15.81 -9.58
N ARG A 278 8.88 15.49 -8.99
CA ARG A 278 7.95 14.51 -9.57
C ARG A 278 7.21 15.05 -10.78
N GLU A 279 6.74 16.30 -10.72
CA GLU A 279 6.15 16.99 -11.87
C GLU A 279 7.13 16.97 -13.06
N ALA A 280 8.38 17.40 -12.82
CA ALA A 280 9.42 17.44 -13.84
C ALA A 280 9.74 16.05 -14.41
N TYR A 281 9.86 15.02 -13.58
CA TYR A 281 10.16 13.67 -14.04
C TYR A 281 9.09 13.11 -14.98
N PHE A 282 7.81 13.20 -14.62
CA PHE A 282 6.74 12.64 -15.46
C PHE A 282 6.53 13.45 -16.75
N LEU A 283 6.77 14.76 -16.70
CA LEU A 283 6.75 15.61 -17.89
C LEU A 283 7.92 15.32 -18.82
N GLU A 284 9.13 15.10 -18.28
CA GLU A 284 10.30 14.69 -19.08
C GLU A 284 10.04 13.37 -19.79
N TYR A 285 9.49 12.37 -19.09
CA TYR A 285 9.07 11.12 -19.73
C TYR A 285 7.93 11.33 -20.75
N ALA A 286 6.94 12.19 -20.45
CA ALA A 286 5.87 12.47 -21.40
C ALA A 286 6.41 13.10 -22.70
N ARG A 287 7.48 13.92 -22.63
CA ARG A 287 8.20 14.40 -23.82
C ARG A 287 8.83 13.26 -24.61
N THR A 288 9.49 12.30 -23.95
CA THR A 288 10.18 11.20 -24.66
C THR A 288 9.21 10.24 -25.34
N VAL A 289 7.97 10.14 -24.84
CA VAL A 289 6.93 9.27 -25.41
C VAL A 289 5.98 9.99 -26.38
N ARG A 290 6.08 11.33 -26.51
CA ARG A 290 5.21 12.13 -27.39
C ARG A 290 5.20 11.61 -28.83
N ASP A 291 6.36 11.37 -29.39
CA ASP A 291 6.49 10.89 -30.78
C ASP A 291 5.84 9.50 -30.97
N ALA A 292 5.99 8.61 -29.97
CA ALA A 292 5.37 7.30 -29.95
C ALA A 292 3.84 7.37 -29.82
N ALA A 293 3.33 8.34 -29.05
CA ALA A 293 1.90 8.57 -28.86
C ALA A 293 1.23 9.18 -30.10
N GLY A 294 2.00 9.88 -30.94
CA GLY A 294 1.49 10.55 -32.13
C GLY A 294 0.35 11.52 -31.79
N THR A 295 -0.82 11.31 -32.38
CA THR A 295 -2.01 12.13 -32.15
C THR A 295 -2.85 11.70 -30.94
N VAL A 296 -2.51 10.58 -30.29
CA VAL A 296 -3.24 10.13 -29.09
C VAL A 296 -2.88 11.06 -27.92
N PRO A 297 -3.88 11.69 -27.28
CA PRO A 297 -3.64 12.60 -26.17
C PRO A 297 -2.94 11.93 -24.98
N LEU A 298 -1.98 12.66 -24.40
CA LEU A 298 -1.27 12.27 -23.19
C LEU A 298 -1.82 13.01 -21.98
N ALA A 299 -2.34 12.29 -20.99
CA ALA A 299 -2.60 12.82 -19.66
C ALA A 299 -1.41 12.56 -18.74
N VAL A 300 -1.01 13.52 -17.91
CA VAL A 300 0.07 13.33 -16.93
C VAL A 300 -0.45 13.52 -15.52
N THR A 301 -0.24 12.52 -14.65
CA THR A 301 -0.56 12.59 -13.22
C THR A 301 0.71 12.45 -12.39
N GLY A 302 1.34 13.59 -12.08
CA GLY A 302 2.65 13.63 -11.42
C GLY A 302 2.72 14.41 -10.11
N GLY A 303 1.59 15.00 -9.67
CA GLY A 303 1.55 15.80 -8.45
C GLY A 303 1.46 17.31 -8.66
N PHE A 304 1.02 17.78 -9.83
CA PHE A 304 0.78 19.20 -10.13
C PHE A 304 0.15 20.00 -8.97
N ARG A 305 0.74 21.16 -8.64
CA ARG A 305 0.23 22.06 -7.59
C ARG A 305 -0.08 23.47 -8.05
N THR A 306 0.61 23.99 -9.06
CA THR A 306 0.48 25.39 -9.49
C THR A 306 -0.06 25.49 -10.91
N ARG A 307 -1.06 26.35 -11.11
CA ARG A 307 -1.73 26.60 -12.39
C ARG A 307 -0.74 26.99 -13.48
N SER A 308 0.24 27.84 -13.17
CA SER A 308 1.31 28.22 -14.10
C SER A 308 2.09 27.02 -14.66
N VAL A 309 2.46 26.05 -13.82
CA VAL A 309 3.14 24.81 -14.25
C VAL A 309 2.21 23.92 -15.09
N MET A 310 0.94 23.83 -14.70
CA MET A 310 -0.06 23.07 -15.45
C MET A 310 -0.30 23.66 -16.85
N ASN A 311 -0.47 24.98 -16.96
CA ASN A 311 -0.57 25.69 -18.24
C ASN A 311 0.70 25.53 -19.07
N ALA A 312 1.88 25.68 -18.46
CA ALA A 312 3.15 25.53 -19.16
C ALA A 312 3.28 24.14 -19.79
N ALA A 313 2.90 23.08 -19.07
CA ALA A 313 2.93 21.70 -19.57
C ALA A 313 1.98 21.45 -20.76
N VAL A 314 0.80 22.09 -20.75
CA VAL A 314 -0.16 22.01 -21.86
C VAL A 314 0.32 22.83 -23.06
N GLN A 315 0.76 24.08 -22.84
CA GLN A 315 1.22 25.00 -23.86
C GLN A 315 2.49 24.50 -24.58
N SER A 316 3.37 23.81 -23.87
CA SER A 316 4.59 23.23 -24.42
C SER A 316 4.34 21.92 -25.18
N GLY A 317 3.12 21.37 -25.13
CA GLY A 317 2.78 20.06 -25.72
C GLY A 317 3.33 18.86 -24.96
N GLU A 318 3.89 19.04 -23.76
CA GLU A 318 4.38 17.94 -22.91
C GLU A 318 3.25 17.00 -22.50
N CYS A 319 2.08 17.55 -22.25
CA CYS A 319 0.86 16.78 -22.09
C CYS A 319 -0.34 17.51 -22.68
N ASP A 320 -1.38 16.76 -23.02
CA ASP A 320 -2.65 17.31 -23.51
C ASP A 320 -3.64 17.51 -22.36
N MET A 321 -3.43 16.81 -21.24
CA MET A 321 -4.30 16.85 -20.07
C MET A 321 -3.49 16.71 -18.78
N VAL A 322 -3.91 17.44 -17.73
CA VAL A 322 -3.28 17.42 -16.41
C VAL A 322 -4.15 16.63 -15.44
N GLY A 323 -3.60 15.59 -14.83
CA GLY A 323 -4.28 14.77 -13.84
C GLY A 323 -4.07 15.23 -12.39
N LEU A 324 -5.18 15.42 -11.67
CA LEU A 324 -5.22 15.78 -10.25
C LEU A 324 -5.80 14.63 -9.43
N GLY A 325 -4.99 14.12 -8.48
CA GLY A 325 -5.41 13.12 -7.50
C GLY A 325 -5.71 13.75 -6.14
N ARG A 326 -4.83 13.54 -5.16
CA ARG A 326 -5.00 13.95 -3.74
C ARG A 326 -5.66 15.31 -3.46
N PRO A 327 -5.33 16.42 -4.16
CA PRO A 327 -5.98 17.70 -3.87
C PRO A 327 -7.51 17.68 -4.04
N THR A 328 -8.02 16.87 -4.96
CA THR A 328 -9.47 16.76 -5.23
C THR A 328 -10.24 16.08 -4.09
N ALA A 329 -9.54 15.43 -3.15
CA ALA A 329 -10.14 14.85 -1.94
C ALA A 329 -10.45 15.89 -0.85
N LEU A 330 -9.90 17.10 -0.97
CA LEU A 330 -10.15 18.23 -0.06
C LEU A 330 -10.90 19.36 -0.74
N ALA A 331 -10.64 19.58 -2.03
CA ALA A 331 -11.31 20.58 -2.83
C ALA A 331 -11.89 19.90 -4.09
N PRO A 332 -13.05 19.23 -3.99
CA PRO A 332 -13.66 18.56 -5.13
C PRO A 332 -13.87 19.50 -6.32
N ALA A 333 -14.21 20.77 -6.08
CA ALA A 333 -14.49 21.76 -7.12
C ALA A 333 -13.26 22.57 -7.60
N VAL A 334 -12.04 22.11 -7.32
CA VAL A 334 -10.83 22.90 -7.59
C VAL A 334 -10.57 23.15 -9.08
N ALA A 335 -11.07 22.30 -9.98
CA ALA A 335 -10.83 22.48 -11.41
C ALA A 335 -11.49 23.75 -11.95
N ASN A 336 -12.69 24.13 -11.48
CA ASN A 336 -13.31 25.42 -11.80
C ASN A 336 -12.33 26.58 -11.56
N SER A 337 -11.76 26.65 -10.36
CA SER A 337 -10.85 27.73 -9.97
C SER A 337 -9.49 27.71 -10.69
N LEU A 338 -9.06 26.54 -11.15
CA LEU A 338 -7.85 26.40 -11.97
C LEU A 338 -8.11 26.81 -13.42
N VAL A 339 -9.27 26.45 -13.97
CA VAL A 339 -9.68 26.78 -15.33
C VAL A 339 -9.94 28.28 -15.46
N ASP A 340 -10.71 28.87 -14.55
CA ASP A 340 -11.04 30.31 -14.55
C ASP A 340 -9.87 31.23 -14.12
N GLY A 341 -8.82 30.66 -13.53
CA GLY A 341 -7.63 31.40 -13.08
C GLY A 341 -7.78 32.11 -11.74
N THR A 342 -8.85 31.89 -10.99
CA THR A 342 -9.07 32.45 -9.64
C THR A 342 -8.18 31.80 -8.57
N LEU A 343 -7.67 30.60 -8.83
CA LEU A 343 -6.72 29.90 -7.97
C LEU A 343 -5.43 29.56 -8.72
N ASP A 344 -4.30 30.08 -8.22
CA ASP A 344 -2.98 29.75 -8.79
C ASP A 344 -2.38 28.48 -8.19
N ARG A 345 -2.73 28.11 -6.96
CA ARG A 345 -2.11 26.98 -6.27
C ARG A 345 -3.10 26.14 -5.49
N VAL A 346 -3.01 24.83 -5.67
CA VAL A 346 -3.77 23.85 -4.91
C VAL A 346 -2.92 23.23 -3.82
N GLU A 347 -3.46 23.16 -2.62
CA GLU A 347 -2.81 22.52 -1.48
C GLU A 347 -3.26 21.07 -1.29
N SER A 348 -2.35 20.24 -0.78
CA SER A 348 -2.65 18.86 -0.37
C SER A 348 -1.68 18.48 0.76
N PRO A 349 -2.19 18.27 1.98
CA PRO A 349 -1.36 17.96 3.12
C PRO A 349 -0.73 16.58 2.95
N ARG A 350 0.53 16.43 3.38
CA ARG A 350 1.14 15.12 3.59
C ARG A 350 0.87 14.69 5.02
N VAL A 351 0.16 13.58 5.21
CA VAL A 351 -0.20 13.08 6.54
C VAL A 351 0.63 11.85 6.85
N GLY A 352 1.30 11.87 7.99
CA GLY A 352 2.11 10.75 8.46
C GLY A 352 2.54 10.92 9.91
N LEU A 353 3.06 9.84 10.48
CA LEU A 353 3.68 9.86 11.80
C LEU A 353 5.00 10.63 11.71
N ARG A 354 5.14 11.69 12.52
CA ARG A 354 6.37 12.49 12.65
C ARG A 354 7.39 11.77 13.53
N VAL A 355 7.88 10.61 13.07
CA VAL A 355 9.00 9.91 13.71
C VAL A 355 10.18 9.90 12.73
N PRO A 356 11.36 10.44 13.09
CA PRO A 356 12.52 10.39 12.22
C PRO A 356 13.06 8.95 12.17
N SER A 357 12.60 8.16 11.19
CA SER A 357 13.15 6.83 10.90
C SER A 357 13.51 6.73 9.42
N LYS A 358 14.76 6.35 9.13
CA LYS A 358 15.23 6.07 7.77
C LYS A 358 14.79 4.70 7.24
N SER A 359 14.06 3.90 8.03
CA SER A 359 13.67 2.55 7.64
C SER A 359 12.61 2.56 6.53
N SER A 360 12.77 1.67 5.54
CA SER A 360 11.82 1.48 4.44
C SER A 360 10.43 1.08 4.95
N ALA A 361 10.36 0.24 5.99
CA ALA A 361 9.11 -0.16 6.63
C ALA A 361 8.34 1.04 7.21
N PHE A 362 9.03 2.02 7.82
CA PHE A 362 8.37 3.22 8.33
C PHE A 362 7.84 4.12 7.21
N LYS A 363 8.57 4.22 6.09
CA LYS A 363 8.10 4.95 4.89
C LYS A 363 6.82 4.33 4.32
N GLN A 364 6.75 3.01 4.22
CA GLN A 364 5.55 2.29 3.76
C GLN A 364 4.34 2.55 4.68
N ILE A 365 4.53 2.55 6.00
CA ILE A 365 3.46 2.85 6.97
C ILE A 365 2.96 4.29 6.80
N ASN A 366 3.85 5.27 6.67
CA ASN A 366 3.44 6.66 6.44
C ASN A 366 2.73 6.84 5.10
N GLY A 367 3.18 6.18 4.03
CA GLY A 367 2.48 6.20 2.74
C GLY A 367 1.08 5.60 2.82
N ALA A 368 0.93 4.47 3.52
CA ALA A 368 -0.38 3.84 3.75
C ALA A 368 -1.31 4.73 4.61
N LEU A 369 -0.77 5.43 5.61
CA LEU A 369 -1.52 6.39 6.41
C LEU A 369 -1.94 7.62 5.60
N ASP A 370 -1.07 8.16 4.75
CA ASP A 370 -1.40 9.27 3.84
C ASP A 370 -2.55 8.87 2.89
N LEU A 371 -2.45 7.69 2.30
CA LEU A 371 -3.47 7.13 1.40
C LEU A 371 -4.81 6.96 2.13
N GLN A 372 -4.80 6.32 3.31
CA GLN A 372 -6.01 6.13 4.10
C GLN A 372 -6.59 7.48 4.54
N TRP A 373 -5.76 8.47 4.90
CA TRP A 373 -6.26 9.78 5.32
C TRP A 373 -7.03 10.47 4.20
N HIS A 374 -6.52 10.43 2.97
CA HIS A 374 -7.22 10.97 1.80
C HIS A 374 -8.50 10.18 1.51
N THR A 375 -8.43 8.85 1.61
CA THR A 375 -9.61 7.99 1.46
C THR A 375 -10.70 8.35 2.47
N ASP A 376 -10.34 8.60 3.73
CA ASP A 376 -11.28 9.04 4.76
C ASP A 376 -11.98 10.37 4.38
N GLN A 377 -11.30 11.29 3.67
CA GLN A 377 -11.93 12.52 3.18
C GLN A 377 -12.97 12.23 2.10
N LEU A 378 -12.66 11.33 1.17
CA LEU A 378 -13.61 10.90 0.12
C LEU A 378 -14.85 10.27 0.73
N GLN A 379 -14.68 9.46 1.79
CA GLN A 379 -15.80 8.85 2.49
C GLN A 379 -16.64 9.88 3.28
N LEU A 380 -16.02 10.94 3.81
CA LEU A 380 -16.77 12.06 4.40
C LEU A 380 -17.63 12.75 3.35
N ILE A 381 -17.04 13.09 2.19
CA ILE A 381 -17.78 13.72 1.08
C ILE A 381 -18.91 12.81 0.60
N GLY A 382 -18.64 11.52 0.39
CA GLY A 382 -19.65 10.55 -0.02
C GLY A 382 -20.80 10.43 0.98
N ALA A 383 -20.53 10.62 2.29
CA ALA A 383 -21.54 10.68 3.32
C ALA A 383 -22.24 12.06 3.44
N GLY A 384 -22.05 12.97 2.49
CA GLY A 384 -22.63 14.31 2.48
C GLY A 384 -21.99 15.29 3.47
N ARG A 385 -20.77 15.00 3.94
CA ARG A 385 -20.02 15.85 4.90
C ARG A 385 -18.89 16.59 4.20
N GLN A 386 -18.45 17.69 4.78
CA GLN A 386 -17.27 18.39 4.30
C GLN A 386 -15.98 17.63 4.64
N PRO A 387 -14.94 17.72 3.78
CA PRO A 387 -13.61 17.23 4.12
C PRO A 387 -13.08 17.87 5.41
N ASN A 388 -12.31 17.11 6.19
CA ASN A 388 -11.71 17.54 7.44
C ASN A 388 -10.18 17.49 7.36
N SER A 389 -9.59 18.62 6.96
CA SER A 389 -8.13 18.82 6.89
C SER A 389 -7.42 18.71 8.25
N SER A 390 -8.15 18.91 9.36
CA SER A 390 -7.62 18.81 10.73
C SER A 390 -7.70 17.39 11.31
N ARG A 391 -8.15 16.40 10.54
CA ARG A 391 -8.30 15.01 11.00
C ARG A 391 -6.94 14.45 11.47
N PRO A 392 -6.81 14.04 12.75
CA PRO A 392 -5.54 13.56 13.28
C PRO A 392 -5.18 12.16 12.75
N ALA A 393 -3.89 11.92 12.53
CA ALA A 393 -3.36 10.68 11.97
C ALA A 393 -3.74 9.42 12.78
N TRP A 394 -3.91 9.53 14.10
CA TRP A 394 -4.32 8.40 14.94
C TRP A 394 -5.76 7.94 14.67
N LYS A 395 -6.68 8.87 14.34
CA LYS A 395 -8.05 8.50 13.92
C LYS A 395 -8.03 7.73 12.61
N THR A 396 -7.15 8.16 11.70
CA THR A 396 -6.93 7.46 10.42
C THR A 396 -6.36 6.07 10.64
N ALA A 397 -5.37 5.91 11.52
CA ALA A 397 -4.83 4.61 11.89
C ALA A 397 -5.90 3.69 12.51
N ALA A 398 -6.79 4.24 13.33
CA ALA A 398 -7.91 3.49 13.91
C ALA A 398 -8.91 3.03 12.82
N THR A 399 -9.30 3.92 11.89
CA THR A 399 -10.17 3.58 10.76
C THR A 399 -9.51 2.54 9.83
N MET A 400 -8.20 2.66 9.58
CA MET A 400 -7.42 1.68 8.84
C MET A 400 -7.48 0.29 9.48
N MET A 401 -7.32 0.21 10.82
CA MET A 401 -7.40 -1.06 11.57
C MET A 401 -8.81 -1.65 11.55
N GLN A 402 -9.85 -0.81 11.64
CA GLN A 402 -11.24 -1.26 11.56
C GLN A 402 -11.57 -1.84 10.18
N ARG A 403 -11.09 -1.20 9.10
CA ARG A 403 -11.42 -1.55 7.71
C ARG A 403 -10.60 -2.71 7.16
N ASN A 404 -9.31 -2.76 7.46
CA ASN A 404 -8.41 -3.82 6.96
C ASN A 404 -8.24 -4.99 7.95
N GLY A 405 -8.88 -4.90 9.13
CA GLY A 405 -8.69 -5.82 10.23
C GLY A 405 -7.32 -5.72 10.91
N TRP A 406 -7.18 -6.33 12.08
CA TRP A 406 -5.90 -6.40 12.82
C TRP A 406 -4.80 -7.20 12.09
N ASP A 407 -5.14 -7.88 10.99
CA ASP A 407 -4.22 -8.75 10.25
C ASP A 407 -3.25 -7.98 9.35
N ALA A 408 -3.53 -6.71 9.01
CA ALA A 408 -2.61 -5.84 8.26
C ALA A 408 -1.26 -5.59 9.00
N PHE A 409 -1.21 -5.85 10.31
CA PHE A 409 0.00 -5.74 11.14
C PHE A 409 0.62 -7.10 11.51
N ARG A 410 0.13 -8.20 10.91
CA ARG A 410 0.46 -9.55 11.33
C ARG A 410 1.58 -10.13 10.47
N ASN A 411 2.81 -10.06 10.99
CA ASN A 411 3.90 -10.90 10.49
C ASN A 411 3.54 -12.38 10.73
N ARG A 412 3.04 -13.06 9.70
CA ARG A 412 2.85 -14.52 9.70
C ARG A 412 4.19 -15.19 9.39
N ARG A 413 4.93 -15.62 10.43
CA ARG A 413 5.91 -16.70 10.30
C ARG A 413 5.24 -18.03 10.63
N GLY A 414 5.32 -18.96 9.68
CA GLY A 414 5.14 -20.40 9.88
C GLY A 414 3.71 -20.91 9.75
N ALA A 415 3.34 -21.33 8.53
CA ALA A 415 2.32 -22.36 8.35
C ALA A 415 3.00 -23.73 8.48
N ALA A 416 2.69 -24.45 9.54
CA ALA A 416 2.83 -25.90 9.60
C ALA A 416 1.66 -26.45 10.42
N ARG A 417 1.16 -27.59 9.96
CA ARG A 417 -0.01 -28.39 10.38
C ARG A 417 -0.57 -28.15 11.78
N ALA A 418 -1.90 -28.11 11.83
CA ALA A 418 -2.71 -28.13 13.03
C ALA A 418 -2.50 -29.43 13.84
N ASP A 419 -2.16 -29.28 15.13
CA ASP A 419 -3.00 -29.82 16.21
C ASP A 419 -2.74 -29.12 17.57
N THR A 420 -3.79 -29.07 18.40
CA THR A 420 -3.94 -28.77 19.84
C THR A 420 -3.87 -27.33 20.41
N SER A 421 -5.08 -26.85 20.77
CA SER A 421 -5.57 -26.51 22.13
C SER A 421 -4.93 -25.37 22.96
N ALA A 422 -5.81 -24.43 23.38
CA ALA A 422 -5.79 -23.44 24.49
C ALA A 422 -4.50 -22.65 24.86
N ALA A 423 -3.32 -23.27 24.86
CA ALA A 423 -2.04 -22.66 25.21
C ALA A 423 -1.61 -21.56 24.21
N VAL A 424 -1.94 -21.72 22.93
CA VAL A 424 -1.61 -20.76 21.85
C VAL A 424 -2.40 -19.45 21.98
N THR A 425 -3.64 -19.52 22.49
CA THR A 425 -4.51 -18.35 22.70
C THR A 425 -3.99 -17.49 23.86
N LYS A 426 -3.46 -18.13 24.92
CA LYS A 426 -2.87 -17.47 26.08
C LYS A 426 -1.54 -16.77 25.73
N PHE A 427 -0.66 -17.45 24.98
CA PHE A 427 0.63 -16.90 24.52
C PHE A 427 0.49 -15.67 23.60
N ARG A 428 -0.59 -15.59 22.80
CA ARG A 428 -0.89 -14.41 21.96
C ARG A 428 -1.36 -13.20 22.77
N ARG A 429 -2.08 -13.43 23.88
CA ARG A 429 -2.57 -12.38 24.80
C ARG A 429 -1.41 -11.76 25.58
N GLU A 430 -0.47 -12.59 26.02
CA GLU A 430 0.73 -12.18 26.77
C GLU A 430 1.68 -11.29 25.93
N ARG A 431 1.89 -11.60 24.64
CA ARG A 431 2.73 -10.79 23.74
C ARG A 431 2.12 -9.43 23.38
N LEU A 432 0.79 -9.32 23.44
CA LEU A 432 0.04 -8.08 23.25
C LEU A 432 0.18 -7.14 24.46
N ILE A 433 0.10 -7.67 25.69
CA ILE A 433 0.27 -6.88 26.92
C ILE A 433 1.70 -6.35 27.03
N GLY A 434 2.71 -7.17 26.71
CA GLY A 434 4.11 -6.73 26.69
C GLY A 434 4.38 -5.59 25.70
N LYS A 435 3.83 -5.68 24.49
CA LYS A 435 4.10 -4.71 23.42
C LYS A 435 3.36 -3.39 23.59
N TYR A 436 2.13 -3.40 24.11
CA TYR A 436 1.25 -2.22 24.14
C TYR A 436 1.03 -1.62 25.52
N LEU A 437 1.38 -2.33 26.60
CA LEU A 437 1.23 -1.81 27.97
C LEU A 437 2.58 -1.73 28.70
N ALA A 438 3.36 -2.81 28.70
CA ALA A 438 4.60 -2.87 29.46
C ALA A 438 5.73 -2.02 28.83
N ASN A 439 5.97 -2.16 27.53
CA ASN A 439 7.04 -1.43 26.84
C ASN A 439 6.86 0.11 26.87
N PRO A 440 5.65 0.68 26.70
CA PRO A 440 5.45 2.12 26.86
C PRO A 440 5.69 2.63 28.29
N ILE A 441 5.31 1.85 29.31
CA ILE A 441 5.54 2.20 30.72
C ILE A 441 7.04 2.18 31.03
N VAL A 442 7.75 1.15 30.56
CA VAL A 442 9.21 1.04 30.71
C VAL A 442 9.92 2.20 30.00
N ASN A 443 9.54 2.50 28.75
CA ASN A 443 10.12 3.63 28.00
C ASN A 443 9.79 4.99 28.63
N GLY A 444 8.60 5.14 29.23
CA GLY A 444 8.20 6.34 29.98
C GLY A 444 9.06 6.56 31.23
N LEU A 445 9.34 5.49 31.98
CA LEU A 445 10.22 5.53 33.16
C LEU A 445 11.67 5.88 32.77
N THR A 446 12.17 5.37 31.63
CA THR A 446 13.50 5.72 31.11
C THR A 446 13.59 7.19 30.67
N SER A 447 12.52 7.75 30.10
CA SER A 447 12.47 9.17 29.69
C SER A 447 12.46 10.18 30.85
N LEU A 448 12.17 9.70 32.07
CA LEU A 448 12.16 10.49 33.30
C LEU A 448 13.46 10.36 34.11
N GLY A 449 14.53 9.81 33.52
CA GLY A 449 15.84 9.72 34.16
C GLY A 449 15.99 8.60 35.20
N VAL A 450 15.03 7.67 35.27
CA VAL A 450 15.15 6.48 36.14
C VAL A 450 15.97 5.43 35.39
N THR A 451 17.29 5.48 35.51
CA THR A 451 18.19 4.42 35.03
C THR A 451 18.19 3.26 36.03
N THR A 452 17.44 2.21 35.76
CA THR A 452 17.62 0.93 36.47
C THR A 452 18.84 0.22 35.89
N SER A 453 19.88 0.00 36.70
CA SER A 453 21.09 -0.77 36.39
C SER A 453 20.84 -2.29 36.19
N LEU A 454 19.66 -2.66 35.69
CA LEU A 454 19.09 -4.02 35.84
C LEU A 454 19.03 -4.85 34.56
N VAL A 455 19.68 -4.41 33.49
CA VAL A 455 19.76 -5.19 32.25
C VAL A 455 21.22 -5.34 31.85
N THR A 456 21.67 -6.58 31.78
CA THR A 456 23.01 -6.96 31.34
C THR A 456 22.94 -7.98 30.21
N ASP A 457 24.03 -8.16 29.46
CA ASP A 457 24.12 -9.14 28.39
C ASP A 457 24.64 -10.49 28.92
N LEU A 458 23.94 -11.57 28.58
CA LEU A 458 24.34 -12.96 28.78
C LEU A 458 24.63 -13.62 27.42
N GLU A 459 25.80 -14.24 27.30
CA GLU A 459 26.22 -15.03 26.14
C GLU A 459 26.22 -16.52 26.50
N THR A 460 25.52 -17.32 25.69
CA THR A 460 25.42 -18.79 25.82
C THR A 460 25.78 -19.46 24.50
N VAL A 461 26.11 -20.75 24.51
CA VAL A 461 26.34 -21.51 23.26
C VAL A 461 25.05 -22.18 22.80
N GLY A 462 24.60 -21.88 21.59
CA GLY A 462 23.34 -22.40 21.05
C GLY A 462 23.37 -23.90 20.86
N ARG A 463 22.61 -24.68 21.65
CA ARG A 463 22.65 -26.16 21.66
C ARG A 463 22.51 -26.84 20.30
N LYS A 464 21.71 -26.27 19.38
CA LYS A 464 21.48 -26.83 18.03
C LYS A 464 22.52 -26.38 17.00
N THR A 465 23.17 -25.24 17.24
CA THR A 465 23.97 -24.55 16.22
C THR A 465 25.45 -24.43 16.58
N GLY A 466 25.84 -24.66 17.83
CA GLY A 466 27.20 -24.43 18.33
C GLY A 466 27.64 -22.95 18.38
N LEU A 467 26.86 -22.03 17.79
CA LEU A 467 27.16 -20.60 17.75
C LEU A 467 26.83 -19.87 19.06
N ALA A 468 27.61 -18.85 19.40
CA ALA A 468 27.34 -17.95 20.52
C ALA A 468 26.03 -17.16 20.34
N ARG A 469 25.26 -17.02 21.42
CA ARG A 469 23.95 -16.36 21.47
C ARG A 469 23.93 -15.37 22.63
N ARG A 470 23.72 -14.09 22.30
CA ARG A 470 23.60 -13.02 23.29
C ARG A 470 22.14 -12.66 23.55
N VAL A 471 21.78 -12.55 24.82
CA VAL A 471 20.45 -12.14 25.26
C VAL A 471 20.55 -11.14 26.41
N PRO A 472 19.76 -10.06 26.39
CA PRO A 472 19.65 -9.18 27.54
C PRO A 472 18.87 -9.89 28.65
N VAL A 473 19.39 -9.83 29.86
CA VAL A 473 18.83 -10.47 31.06
C VAL A 473 18.90 -9.52 32.25
N SER A 474 18.00 -9.70 33.19
CA SER A 474 18.13 -9.07 34.51
C SER A 474 18.93 -9.98 35.43
N ALA A 475 19.93 -9.39 36.08
CA ALA A 475 20.81 -10.08 36.99
C ALA A 475 21.02 -9.26 38.27
N ALA A 476 21.14 -9.94 39.41
CA ALA A 476 21.69 -9.39 40.63
C ALA A 476 23.07 -9.98 40.85
N PHE A 477 24.08 -9.12 41.00
CA PHE A 477 25.47 -9.55 41.20
C PHE A 477 25.83 -9.60 42.67
N ASP A 478 26.69 -10.55 43.03
CA ASP A 478 27.33 -10.65 44.34
C ASP A 478 28.82 -11.01 44.16
N ASP A 479 29.54 -11.14 45.26
CA ASP A 479 31.01 -11.26 45.24
C ASP A 479 31.52 -12.53 44.52
N SER A 480 30.69 -13.58 44.42
CA SER A 480 31.07 -14.86 43.81
C SER A 480 30.37 -15.16 42.49
N GLY A 481 29.48 -14.27 42.00
CA GLY A 481 28.68 -14.62 40.83
C GLY A 481 27.53 -13.68 40.50
N ALA A 482 26.48 -14.27 39.93
CA ALA A 482 25.25 -13.58 39.62
C ALA A 482 24.03 -14.48 39.81
N TRP A 483 22.91 -13.85 40.17
CA TRP A 483 21.60 -14.47 40.16
C TRP A 483 20.79 -13.96 38.99
N LEU A 484 20.15 -14.88 38.28
CA LEU A 484 19.23 -14.59 37.19
C LEU A 484 17.93 -15.35 37.44
N VAL A 485 16.89 -14.94 36.73
CA VAL A 485 15.66 -15.72 36.68
C VAL A 485 15.29 -16.02 35.24
N SER A 486 15.17 -17.30 34.90
CA SER A 486 14.60 -17.71 33.63
C SER A 486 13.09 -17.76 33.76
N GLN A 487 12.40 -16.75 33.22
CA GLN A 487 10.93 -16.60 33.25
C GLN A 487 10.16 -17.80 32.66
N HIS A 488 10.80 -18.57 31.79
CA HIS A 488 10.24 -19.74 31.11
C HIS A 488 11.03 -21.03 31.38
N GLY A 489 11.81 -21.08 32.47
CA GLY A 489 12.45 -22.32 32.90
C GLY A 489 13.57 -22.76 31.97
N THR A 490 13.78 -24.07 31.89
CA THR A 490 14.70 -24.71 30.93
C THR A 490 14.21 -24.60 29.47
N ARG A 491 12.98 -24.13 29.24
CA ARG A 491 12.39 -23.95 27.89
C ARG A 491 12.71 -22.60 27.27
N SER A 492 13.28 -21.66 28.02
CA SER A 492 13.74 -20.39 27.47
C SER A 492 14.92 -20.62 26.51
N GLY A 493 15.11 -19.74 25.51
CA GLY A 493 16.14 -19.95 24.49
C GLY A 493 17.56 -20.08 25.05
N TRP A 494 17.89 -19.31 26.09
CA TRP A 494 19.15 -19.40 26.81
C TRP A 494 19.12 -20.45 27.93
N GLY A 495 17.96 -20.67 28.57
CA GLY A 495 17.75 -21.76 29.54
C GLY A 495 18.01 -23.14 28.95
N ALA A 496 17.53 -23.38 27.72
CA ALA A 496 17.77 -24.62 26.99
C ALA A 496 19.24 -24.77 26.58
N ASN A 497 19.95 -23.66 26.36
CA ASN A 497 21.38 -23.69 26.05
C ASN A 497 22.21 -24.05 27.28
N ILE A 498 21.92 -23.44 28.44
CA ILE A 498 22.66 -23.72 29.67
C ILE A 498 22.37 -25.12 30.25
N ALA A 499 21.19 -25.68 29.98
CA ALA A 499 20.88 -27.06 30.31
C ALA A 499 21.76 -28.08 29.56
N ASP A 500 22.24 -27.73 28.37
CA ASP A 500 23.11 -28.57 27.54
C ASP A 500 24.60 -28.25 27.75
N ARG A 501 24.92 -26.95 27.87
CA ARG A 501 26.27 -26.43 28.11
C ARG A 501 26.21 -25.32 29.16
N PRO A 502 26.53 -25.60 30.43
CA PRO A 502 26.36 -24.63 31.51
C PRO A 502 27.38 -23.50 31.48
N GLY A 503 28.46 -23.63 30.71
CA GLY A 503 29.44 -22.55 30.50
C GLY A 503 28.83 -21.35 29.76
N ILE A 504 28.93 -20.18 30.37
CA ILE A 504 28.38 -18.93 29.86
C ILE A 504 29.41 -17.79 29.97
N ARG A 505 29.05 -16.63 29.42
CA ARG A 505 29.66 -15.35 29.79
C ARG A 505 28.57 -14.35 30.11
N ILE A 506 28.75 -13.52 31.13
CA ILE A 506 27.84 -12.43 31.46
C ILE A 506 28.62 -11.13 31.61
N ARG A 507 27.98 -10.03 31.24
CA ARG A 507 28.60 -8.70 31.31
C ARG A 507 28.44 -8.13 32.73
N VAL A 508 29.53 -7.69 33.34
CA VAL A 508 29.57 -6.99 34.63
C VAL A 508 30.17 -5.61 34.36
N GLY A 509 29.33 -4.56 34.37
CA GLY A 509 29.73 -3.24 33.88
C GLY A 509 30.18 -3.28 32.43
N ASN A 510 31.46 -2.99 32.17
CA ASN A 510 32.05 -3.00 30.82
C ASN A 510 32.89 -4.26 30.50
N GLN A 511 32.95 -5.23 31.40
CA GLN A 511 33.76 -6.43 31.23
C GLN A 511 32.89 -7.69 31.10
N TRP A 512 33.38 -8.67 30.35
CA TRP A 512 32.78 -10.00 30.29
C TRP A 512 33.43 -10.90 31.33
N ARG A 513 32.63 -11.58 32.14
CA ARG A 513 33.08 -12.65 33.03
C ARG A 513 32.54 -13.98 32.55
N SER A 514 33.41 -14.98 32.48
CA SER A 514 33.01 -16.37 32.28
C SER A 514 32.50 -16.96 33.59
N GLY A 515 31.60 -17.93 33.48
CA GLY A 515 31.09 -18.62 34.64
C GLY A 515 30.25 -19.83 34.24
N THR A 516 29.87 -20.60 35.25
CA THR A 516 29.04 -21.80 35.09
C THR A 516 27.64 -21.53 35.65
N ALA A 517 26.62 -21.77 34.83
CA ALA A 517 25.22 -21.55 35.18
C ALA A 517 24.55 -22.83 35.68
N THR A 518 23.92 -22.77 36.86
CA THR A 518 23.21 -23.86 37.51
C THR A 518 21.77 -23.47 37.81
N PHE A 519 20.82 -24.36 37.50
CA PHE A 519 19.42 -24.17 37.86
C PHE A 519 19.18 -24.47 39.34
N VAL A 520 18.40 -23.62 40.01
CA VAL A 520 18.06 -23.76 41.43
C VAL A 520 16.53 -23.89 41.55
N PRO A 521 15.97 -25.10 41.37
CA PRO A 521 14.52 -25.33 41.30
C PRO A 521 13.79 -25.09 42.62
N ASP A 522 14.48 -25.22 43.75
CA ASP A 522 13.91 -25.08 45.10
C ASP A 522 13.96 -23.64 45.66
N ASP A 523 14.44 -22.66 44.88
CA ASP A 523 14.52 -21.25 45.27
C ASP A 523 13.15 -20.55 45.16
N ASP A 524 12.83 -19.62 46.08
CA ASP A 524 11.66 -18.75 45.91
C ASP A 524 11.95 -17.70 44.84
N VAL A 525 11.56 -18.04 43.62
CA VAL A 525 11.81 -17.22 42.44
C VAL A 525 11.15 -15.84 42.52
N VAL A 526 10.04 -15.70 43.24
CA VAL A 526 9.37 -14.39 43.41
C VAL A 526 10.12 -13.55 44.44
N ALA A 527 10.60 -14.16 45.52
CA ALA A 527 11.50 -13.48 46.46
C ALA A 527 12.81 -13.07 45.76
N ARG A 528 13.35 -13.93 44.90
CA ARG A 528 14.54 -13.66 44.07
C ARG A 528 14.36 -12.49 43.12
N ALA A 529 13.25 -12.46 42.38
CA ALA A 529 12.97 -11.34 41.47
C ALA A 529 12.80 -10.00 42.21
N ARG A 530 12.31 -10.03 43.47
CA ARG A 530 12.23 -8.83 44.32
C ARG A 530 13.60 -8.33 44.76
N SER A 531 14.55 -9.24 45.03
CA SER A 531 15.91 -8.88 45.48
C SER A 531 16.73 -8.17 44.41
N PHE A 532 16.26 -8.15 43.16
CA PHE A 532 16.91 -7.43 42.07
C PHE A 532 16.67 -5.91 42.18
N SER A 533 15.77 -5.45 43.07
CA SER A 533 15.57 -4.02 43.35
C SER A 533 16.05 -3.67 44.76
N GLY A 534 16.94 -2.69 44.87
CA GLY A 534 17.35 -2.11 46.15
C GLY A 534 16.24 -1.30 46.86
N ASN A 535 15.12 -1.01 46.18
CA ASN A 535 13.98 -0.31 46.75
C ASN A 535 12.81 -1.27 47.05
N PRO A 536 12.32 -1.37 48.31
CA PRO A 536 11.27 -2.31 48.72
C PRO A 536 9.91 -2.12 48.02
N LEU A 537 9.55 -0.88 47.68
CA LEU A 537 8.27 -0.56 47.03
C LEU A 537 8.29 -0.99 45.56
N LEU A 538 9.40 -0.70 44.87
CA LEU A 538 9.67 -1.15 43.50
C LEU A 538 9.82 -2.68 43.42
N GLY A 539 10.43 -3.30 44.42
CA GLY A 539 10.53 -4.76 44.52
C GLY A 539 9.16 -5.44 44.51
N ARG A 540 8.17 -4.89 45.24
CA ARG A 540 6.79 -5.43 45.24
C ARG A 540 6.11 -5.33 43.87
N ILE A 541 6.32 -4.24 43.13
CA ILE A 541 5.79 -4.03 41.78
C ILE A 541 6.45 -4.99 40.78
N ILE A 542 7.78 -5.13 40.84
CA ILE A 542 8.55 -6.05 40.01
C ILE A 542 8.12 -7.50 40.28
N GLY A 543 7.98 -7.90 41.54
CA GLY A 543 7.52 -9.24 41.90
C GLY A 543 6.09 -9.54 41.43
N ALA A 544 5.19 -8.55 41.44
CA ALA A 544 3.83 -8.70 40.93
C ALA A 544 3.79 -8.82 39.39
N GLY A 545 4.56 -7.99 38.68
CA GLY A 545 4.71 -8.06 37.23
C GLY A 545 5.38 -9.36 36.76
N PHE A 546 6.40 -9.82 37.51
CA PHE A 546 7.09 -11.08 37.27
C PHE A 546 6.15 -12.30 37.40
N ARG A 547 5.35 -12.32 38.48
CA ARG A 547 4.34 -13.38 38.72
C ARG A 547 3.27 -13.44 37.63
N ALA A 548 2.95 -12.32 37.00
CA ALA A 548 1.95 -12.24 35.93
C ALA A 548 2.46 -12.68 34.54
N LEU A 549 3.78 -12.73 34.33
CA LEU A 549 4.40 -12.98 33.02
C LEU A 549 5.17 -14.32 32.94
N GLN A 550 5.43 -14.97 34.07
CA GLN A 550 6.14 -16.24 34.15
C GLN A 550 5.22 -17.44 33.90
N THR A 551 5.73 -18.45 33.18
CA THR A 551 5.00 -19.70 32.94
C THR A 551 5.52 -20.87 33.76
N ASP A 552 6.82 -20.90 34.01
CA ASP A 552 7.54 -21.96 34.72
C ASP A 552 8.89 -21.39 35.16
N PRO A 553 8.89 -20.46 36.13
CA PRO A 553 10.08 -19.68 36.46
C PRO A 553 11.10 -20.54 37.23
N ILE A 554 12.38 -20.34 36.96
CA ILE A 554 13.45 -20.97 37.74
C ILE A 554 14.58 -19.97 37.98
N SER A 555 15.10 -19.97 39.19
CA SER A 555 16.31 -19.22 39.52
C SER A 555 17.52 -19.90 38.89
N VAL A 556 18.44 -19.08 38.39
CA VAL A 556 19.71 -19.54 37.83
C VAL A 556 20.82 -18.86 38.60
N ARG A 557 21.71 -19.67 39.17
CA ARG A 557 22.94 -19.20 39.78
C ARG A 557 24.06 -19.27 38.74
N ILE A 558 24.79 -18.17 38.56
CA ILE A 558 26.06 -18.15 37.86
C ILE A 558 27.15 -18.07 38.91
N GLU A 559 28.08 -19.01 38.87
CA GLU A 559 29.34 -18.94 39.62
C GLU A 559 30.42 -18.50 38.65
N PHE A 560 31.16 -17.44 38.99
CA PHE A 560 32.23 -16.96 38.12
C PHE A 560 33.42 -17.89 38.19
N ASP A 561 34.05 -18.11 37.03
CA ASP A 561 35.34 -18.79 36.98
C ASP A 561 36.40 -17.88 37.65
N GLU A 562 37.37 -18.49 38.35
CA GLU A 562 38.49 -17.79 39.01
C GLU A 562 39.39 -17.05 38.02
#